data_AF-A0A6A5WQJ2-F1
#
_entry.id   AF-A0A6A5WQJ2-F1
#
_cell.length_a   1.000
_cell.length_b   1.000
_cell.length_c   1.000
_cell.angle_alpha   90.00
_cell.angle_beta   90.00
_cell.angle_gamma   90.00
#
_symmetry.space_group_name_H-M   'P 1'
#
loop_
_entity.id
_entity.type
_entity.pdbx_description
1 polymer ?
#
loop_
_entity_poly.entity_id
_entity_poly.type
_entity_poly.pdbx_seq_one_letter_code
_entity_poly.pdbx_strand_id
1 'polypeptide(L)'
;MAVYSDTHKFPFIASISRRASLIIFIASKVQGITPVPRITSIVWIAGMWKERPFFTFTAALFLVLSFWFCKKLYFHRSLCRGLPGPPHSFLFGHIPIVLKLMKKIPIRVHPLYYASFLREEYGLSDVFYLDLWPLSFQFLTIFDPEVTDQLIVKDSQPKHSALKIFMGLLAGSSENLLSSDGSEWARWRRIFNPGFSTSHLTTSVPRIYHMQKSTESLGVPASRFFRRVALSKLANPQQYTIS
;
A
#
# COMPACT_ATOMS: atom_id res chain seq x y z
N MET A 1 -1.77 42.39 -22.56
CA MET A 1 -1.34 41.75 -23.83
C MET A 1 -2.39 40.71 -24.20
N ALA A 2 -3.28 41.08 -25.13
CA ALA A 2 -4.23 40.15 -25.72
C ALA A 2 -3.60 39.58 -26.99
N VAL A 3 -3.54 38.25 -27.12
CA VAL A 3 -3.28 37.57 -28.39
C VAL A 3 -4.57 36.87 -28.78
N TYR A 4 -5.30 37.53 -29.68
CA TYR A 4 -6.44 37.02 -30.43
C TYR A 4 -5.89 36.12 -31.54
N SER A 5 -6.29 34.85 -31.56
CA SER A 5 -5.88 33.86 -32.57
C SER A 5 -7.11 33.28 -33.24
N ASP A 6 -7.51 33.95 -34.33
CA ASP A 6 -8.16 33.45 -35.55
C ASP A 6 -8.66 32.00 -35.59
N THR A 7 -9.99 31.85 -35.54
CA THR A 7 -10.72 30.63 -35.95
C THR A 7 -11.32 30.77 -37.34
N HIS A 8 -10.57 31.31 -38.31
CA HIS A 8 -10.91 31.30 -39.72
C HIS A 8 -10.07 30.27 -40.49
N LYS A 9 -10.25 28.97 -40.19
CA LYS A 9 -9.76 27.90 -41.08
C LYS A 9 -10.85 26.85 -41.25
N PHE A 10 -11.20 26.64 -42.53
CA PHE A 10 -12.06 25.60 -43.11
C PHE A 10 -13.58 25.86 -43.26
N PRO A 11 -14.00 26.85 -44.07
CA PRO A 11 -15.38 26.93 -44.58
C PRO A 11 -15.76 25.77 -45.53
N PHE A 12 -14.78 24.97 -45.98
CA PHE A 12 -14.98 23.88 -46.94
C PHE A 12 -15.62 22.62 -46.33
N ILE A 13 -15.29 22.29 -45.07
CA ILE A 13 -15.78 21.08 -44.39
C ILE A 13 -17.26 21.21 -44.00
N ALA A 14 -17.69 22.42 -43.60
CA ALA A 14 -19.10 22.71 -43.31
C ALA A 14 -19.99 22.59 -44.56
N SER A 15 -19.49 23.00 -45.73
CA SER A 15 -20.18 22.92 -47.03
C SER A 15 -20.36 21.48 -47.52
N ILE A 16 -19.34 20.63 -47.34
CA ILE A 16 -19.41 19.20 -47.70
C ILE A 16 -20.42 18.46 -46.83
N SER A 17 -20.48 18.75 -45.52
CA SER A 17 -21.45 18.07 -44.64
C SER A 17 -22.91 18.39 -45.00
N ARG A 18 -23.20 19.63 -45.39
CA ARG A 18 -24.57 20.04 -45.80
C ARG A 18 -24.96 19.42 -47.14
N ARG A 19 -24.02 19.29 -48.08
CA ARG A 19 -24.27 18.64 -49.38
C ARG A 19 -24.42 17.12 -49.26
N ALA A 20 -23.65 16.47 -48.40
CA ALA A 20 -23.79 15.04 -48.13
C ALA A 20 -25.15 14.71 -47.49
N SER A 21 -25.60 15.51 -46.51
CA SER A 21 -26.93 15.36 -45.90
C SER A 21 -28.08 15.59 -46.88
N LEU A 22 -27.92 16.55 -47.81
CA LEU A 22 -28.93 16.81 -48.85
C LEU A 22 -29.00 15.67 -49.88
N ILE A 23 -27.85 15.09 -50.27
CA ILE A 23 -27.80 13.94 -51.19
C ILE A 23 -28.42 12.71 -50.54
N ILE A 24 -28.18 12.46 -49.24
CA ILE A 24 -28.80 11.36 -48.51
C ILE A 24 -30.32 11.57 -48.36
N PHE A 25 -30.76 12.81 -48.13
CA PHE A 25 -32.18 13.15 -48.04
C PHE A 25 -32.91 12.99 -49.39
N ILE A 26 -32.31 13.48 -50.48
CA ILE A 26 -32.86 13.34 -51.84
C ILE A 26 -32.85 11.86 -52.27
N ALA A 27 -31.78 11.11 -52.00
CA ALA A 27 -31.72 9.68 -52.27
C ALA A 27 -32.79 8.88 -51.49
N SER A 28 -33.10 9.27 -50.25
CA SER A 28 -34.17 8.63 -49.45
C SER A 28 -35.59 8.89 -49.97
N LYS A 29 -35.76 9.95 -50.79
CA LYS A 29 -37.07 10.37 -51.31
C LYS A 29 -37.32 9.88 -52.74
N VAL A 30 -36.26 9.53 -53.48
CA VAL A 30 -36.34 9.15 -54.91
C VAL A 30 -36.34 7.63 -55.12
N GLN A 31 -35.88 6.83 -54.16
CA GLN A 31 -35.98 5.38 -54.23
C GLN A 31 -36.32 4.82 -52.86
N GLY A 32 -37.28 3.89 -52.78
CA GLY A 32 -37.65 3.14 -51.57
C GLY A 32 -36.56 2.17 -51.09
N ILE A 33 -35.30 2.60 -51.16
CA ILE A 33 -34.13 1.85 -50.72
C ILE A 33 -33.95 2.19 -49.25
N THR A 34 -34.33 1.24 -48.40
CA THR A 34 -34.01 1.27 -46.97
C THR A 34 -32.51 1.47 -46.79
N PRO A 35 -32.05 2.41 -45.95
CA PRO A 35 -30.63 2.63 -45.74
C PRO A 35 -29.99 1.35 -45.20
N VAL A 36 -28.94 0.88 -45.88
CA VAL A 36 -28.18 -0.31 -45.48
C VAL A 36 -27.68 -0.11 -44.03
N PRO A 37 -28.03 -1.01 -43.09
CA PRO A 37 -27.86 -0.77 -41.65
C PRO A 37 -26.41 -0.57 -41.20
N ARG A 38 -25.42 -0.97 -42.02
CA ARG A 38 -23.99 -0.80 -41.69
C ARG A 38 -23.51 0.65 -41.68
N ILE A 39 -24.02 1.51 -42.57
CA ILE A 39 -23.50 2.88 -42.72
C ILE A 39 -24.11 3.81 -41.68
N THR A 40 -25.39 3.62 -41.34
CA THR A 40 -26.06 4.36 -40.26
C THR A 40 -25.42 4.07 -38.91
N SER A 41 -24.96 2.84 -38.68
CA SER A 41 -24.28 2.43 -37.45
C SER A 41 -22.97 3.19 -37.21
N ILE A 42 -22.13 3.36 -38.23
CA ILE A 42 -20.81 4.02 -38.10
C ILE A 42 -20.98 5.53 -37.84
N VAL A 43 -21.94 6.17 -38.50
CA VAL A 43 -22.26 7.60 -38.30
C VAL A 43 -22.89 7.83 -36.93
N TRP A 44 -23.76 6.91 -36.47
CA TRP A 44 -24.31 6.95 -35.11
C TRP A 44 -23.25 6.78 -34.04
N ILE A 45 -22.32 5.83 -34.21
CA ILE A 45 -21.20 5.65 -33.29
C ILE A 45 -20.35 6.92 -33.25
N ALA A 46 -19.96 7.48 -34.40
CA ALA A 46 -19.17 8.72 -34.46
C ALA A 46 -19.87 9.93 -33.82
N GLY A 47 -21.19 10.06 -33.96
CA GLY A 47 -21.99 11.09 -33.27
C GLY A 47 -22.08 10.89 -31.76
N MET A 48 -22.12 9.63 -31.29
CA MET A 48 -22.16 9.26 -29.88
C MET A 48 -20.92 9.74 -29.09
N TRP A 49 -19.74 9.80 -29.73
CA TRP A 49 -18.50 10.28 -29.11
C TRP A 49 -18.42 11.82 -29.02
N LYS A 50 -19.19 12.55 -29.82
CA LYS A 50 -19.18 14.02 -29.84
C LYS A 50 -20.02 14.65 -28.73
N GLU A 51 -21.09 13.98 -28.31
CA GLU A 51 -22.09 14.51 -27.38
C GLU A 51 -21.85 14.12 -25.91
N ARG A 52 -20.81 13.31 -25.62
CA ARG A 52 -20.57 12.78 -24.26
C ARG A 52 -19.11 12.85 -23.82
N PRO A 53 -18.58 14.06 -23.55
CA PRO A 53 -17.19 14.25 -23.08
C PRO A 53 -16.88 13.48 -21.79
N PHE A 54 -17.89 13.13 -20.99
CA PHE A 54 -17.72 12.31 -19.79
C PHE A 54 -17.27 10.87 -20.11
N PHE A 55 -17.83 10.23 -21.15
CA PHE A 55 -17.45 8.86 -21.52
C PHE A 55 -16.04 8.81 -22.12
N THR A 56 -15.66 9.84 -22.87
CA THR A 56 -14.31 9.93 -23.46
C THR A 56 -13.26 10.21 -22.39
N PHE A 57 -13.56 11.10 -21.44
CA PHE A 57 -12.68 11.39 -20.31
C PHE A 57 -12.50 10.18 -19.38
N THR A 58 -13.60 9.48 -19.04
CA THR A 58 -13.52 8.27 -18.19
C THR A 58 -12.76 7.14 -18.88
N ALA A 59 -12.96 6.93 -20.18
CA ALA A 59 -12.18 5.97 -20.95
C ALA A 59 -10.69 6.34 -21.00
N ALA A 60 -10.35 7.61 -21.23
CA ALA A 60 -8.97 8.07 -21.22
C ALA A 60 -8.31 7.90 -19.83
N LEU A 61 -9.02 8.26 -18.76
CA LEU A 61 -8.55 8.06 -17.39
C LEU A 61 -8.30 6.58 -17.09
N PHE A 62 -9.23 5.71 -17.47
CA PHE A 62 -9.08 4.26 -17.31
C PHE A 62 -7.86 3.72 -18.04
N LEU A 63 -7.61 4.16 -19.28
CA LEU A 63 -6.43 3.76 -20.05
C LEU A 63 -5.13 4.22 -19.38
N VAL A 64 -5.07 5.46 -18.89
CA VAL A 64 -3.90 5.98 -18.16
C VAL A 64 -3.64 5.21 -16.87
N LEU A 65 -4.69 4.99 -16.06
CA LEU A 65 -4.58 4.24 -14.81
C LEU A 65 -4.20 2.77 -15.07
N SER A 66 -4.77 2.14 -16.09
CA SER A 66 -4.44 0.78 -16.50
C SER A 66 -2.99 0.68 -16.97
N PHE A 67 -2.52 1.62 -17.79
CA PHE A 67 -1.13 1.66 -18.23
C PHE A 67 -0.17 1.85 -17.05
N TRP A 68 -0.47 2.78 -16.15
CA TRP A 68 0.30 3.00 -14.93
C TRP A 68 0.33 1.75 -14.04
N PHE A 69 -0.82 1.11 -13.84
CA PHE A 69 -0.94 -0.13 -13.07
C PHE A 69 -0.16 -1.27 -13.71
N CYS A 70 -0.24 -1.47 -15.03
CA CYS A 70 0.53 -2.49 -15.74
C CYS A 70 2.04 -2.25 -15.63
N LYS A 71 2.51 -1.00 -15.77
CA LYS A 71 3.92 -0.66 -15.55
C LYS A 71 4.35 -0.96 -14.11
N LYS A 72 3.50 -0.62 -13.14
CA LYS A 72 3.78 -0.85 -11.72
C LYS A 72 3.80 -2.34 -11.37
N LEU A 73 2.83 -3.11 -11.88
CA LEU A 73 2.79 -4.56 -11.76
C LEU A 73 4.04 -5.18 -12.36
N TYR A 74 4.39 -4.83 -13.61
CA TYR A 74 5.58 -5.35 -14.28
C TYR A 74 6.86 -5.05 -13.49
N PHE A 75 7.02 -3.82 -13.00
CA PHE A 75 8.14 -3.43 -12.15
C PHE A 75 8.24 -4.33 -10.91
N HIS A 76 7.17 -4.45 -10.13
CA HIS A 76 7.16 -5.27 -8.92
C HIS A 76 7.41 -6.75 -9.21
N ARG A 77 6.87 -7.31 -10.30
CA ARG A 77 7.13 -8.71 -10.67
C ARG A 77 8.56 -8.92 -11.15
N SER A 78 9.18 -7.92 -11.77
CA SER A 78 10.57 -8.01 -12.22
C SER A 78 11.56 -8.13 -11.06
N LEU A 79 11.25 -7.54 -9.89
CA LEU A 79 12.10 -7.59 -8.69
C LEU A 79 12.25 -9.00 -8.10
N CYS A 80 11.29 -9.89 -8.31
CA CYS A 80 11.30 -11.24 -7.77
C CYS A 80 11.48 -12.33 -8.84
N ARG A 81 11.70 -11.94 -10.10
CA ARG A 81 11.76 -12.88 -11.22
C ARG A 81 13.05 -13.70 -11.19
N GLY A 82 12.92 -15.01 -11.10
CA GLY A 82 14.07 -15.93 -11.08
C GLY A 82 14.84 -15.96 -9.75
N LEU A 83 14.29 -15.34 -8.70
CA LEU A 83 14.84 -15.38 -7.36
C LEU A 83 14.25 -16.54 -6.54
N PRO A 84 14.95 -17.01 -5.49
CA PRO A 84 14.43 -18.08 -4.63
C PRO A 84 13.13 -17.65 -3.95
N GLY A 85 12.12 -18.51 -3.97
CA GLY A 85 10.80 -18.21 -3.42
C GLY A 85 9.82 -19.37 -3.63
N PRO A 86 8.65 -19.31 -2.98
CA PRO A 86 7.58 -20.26 -3.26
C PRO A 86 7.03 -20.07 -4.69
N PRO A 87 6.16 -20.97 -5.17
CA PRO A 87 5.61 -20.85 -6.52
C PRO A 87 4.96 -19.48 -6.80
N HIS A 88 5.48 -18.74 -7.76
CA HIS A 88 5.05 -17.36 -8.02
C HIS A 88 4.00 -17.30 -9.14
N SER A 89 2.93 -16.54 -8.91
CA SER A 89 1.93 -16.23 -9.94
C SER A 89 2.19 -14.85 -10.55
N PHE A 90 2.08 -14.71 -11.87
CA PHE A 90 2.36 -13.43 -12.53
C PHE A 90 1.44 -12.30 -12.05
N LEU A 91 0.12 -12.56 -11.91
CA LEU A 91 -0.84 -11.52 -11.57
C LEU A 91 -0.90 -11.21 -10.05
N PHE A 92 -0.78 -12.23 -9.20
CA PHE A 92 -0.97 -12.09 -7.74
C PHE A 92 0.29 -12.35 -6.90
N GLY A 93 1.42 -12.65 -7.53
CA GLY A 93 2.66 -12.99 -6.84
C GLY A 93 2.47 -14.21 -5.97
N HIS A 94 2.77 -14.07 -4.68
CA HIS A 94 2.66 -15.10 -3.67
C HIS A 94 1.38 -15.01 -2.82
N ILE A 95 0.48 -14.06 -3.09
CA ILE A 95 -0.77 -13.88 -2.34
C ILE A 95 -1.61 -15.18 -2.27
N PRO A 96 -1.85 -15.92 -3.37
CA PRO A 96 -2.71 -17.11 -3.33
C PRO A 96 -2.15 -18.20 -2.40
N ILE A 97 -0.82 -18.30 -2.32
CA ILE A 97 -0.13 -19.26 -1.46
C ILE A 97 -0.26 -18.86 0.00
N VAL A 98 -0.08 -17.57 0.31
CA VAL A 98 -0.29 -17.06 1.67
C VAL A 98 -1.75 -17.27 2.09
N LEU A 99 -2.72 -17.02 1.22
CA LEU A 99 -4.13 -17.28 1.50
C LEU A 99 -4.42 -18.77 1.73
N LYS A 100 -3.76 -19.66 0.99
CA LYS A 100 -3.86 -21.12 1.22
C LYS A 100 -3.28 -21.51 2.57
N LEU A 101 -2.14 -20.92 2.96
CA LEU A 101 -1.53 -21.13 4.27
C LEU A 101 -2.42 -20.61 5.41
N MET A 102 -3.00 -19.41 5.26
CA MET A 102 -3.89 -18.80 6.26
C MET A 102 -5.10 -19.67 6.61
N LYS A 103 -5.54 -20.55 5.69
CA LYS A 103 -6.61 -21.53 5.95
C LYS A 103 -6.17 -22.72 6.80
N LYS A 104 -4.87 -23.01 6.87
CA LYS A 104 -4.29 -24.14 7.62
C LYS A 104 -3.87 -23.76 9.03
N ILE A 105 -3.36 -22.55 9.21
CA ILE A 105 -2.81 -22.10 10.49
C ILE A 105 -3.92 -21.59 11.43
N PRO A 106 -3.69 -21.60 12.76
CA PRO A 106 -4.64 -21.05 13.72
C PRO A 106 -4.89 -19.55 13.49
N ILE A 107 -6.14 -19.11 13.70
CA ILE A 107 -6.59 -17.72 13.44
C ILE A 107 -5.78 -16.66 14.21
N ARG A 108 -5.16 -17.02 15.35
CA ARG A 108 -4.48 -16.09 16.27
C ARG A 108 -2.97 -16.03 16.06
N VAL A 109 -2.45 -16.52 14.95
CA VAL A 109 -1.02 -16.46 14.67
C VAL A 109 -0.63 -15.10 14.11
N HIS A 110 0.44 -14.52 14.64
CA HIS A 110 0.96 -13.25 14.16
C HIS A 110 1.50 -13.40 12.72
N PRO A 111 1.20 -12.47 11.79
CA PRO A 111 1.61 -12.57 10.37
C PRO A 111 3.11 -12.76 10.13
N LEU A 112 3.98 -12.29 11.05
CA LEU A 112 5.42 -12.51 10.95
C LEU A 112 5.81 -14.00 10.92
N TYR A 113 5.01 -14.88 11.52
CA TYR A 113 5.28 -16.33 11.47
C TYR A 113 4.89 -16.97 10.14
N TYR A 114 4.13 -16.28 9.28
CA TYR A 114 3.68 -16.87 8.02
C TYR A 114 4.86 -17.30 7.15
N ALA A 115 5.94 -16.53 7.14
CA ALA A 115 7.14 -16.88 6.38
C ALA A 115 7.80 -18.18 6.90
N SER A 116 7.74 -18.44 8.22
CA SER A 116 8.25 -19.69 8.80
C SER A 116 7.41 -20.90 8.34
N PHE A 117 6.08 -20.79 8.38
CA PHE A 117 5.23 -21.88 7.90
C PHE A 117 5.31 -22.08 6.39
N LEU A 118 5.49 -21.01 5.61
CA LEU A 118 5.72 -21.13 4.17
C LEU A 118 7.01 -21.88 3.87
N ARG A 119 8.08 -21.58 4.63
CA ARG A 119 9.37 -22.26 4.49
C ARG A 119 9.22 -23.75 4.74
N GLU A 120 8.54 -24.14 5.81
CA GLU A 120 8.29 -25.54 6.16
C GLU A 120 7.40 -26.25 5.12
N GLU A 121 6.28 -25.64 4.73
CA GLU A 121 5.30 -26.23 3.80
C GLU A 121 5.86 -26.45 2.40
N TYR A 122 6.72 -25.54 1.91
CA TYR A 122 7.27 -25.59 0.54
C TYR A 122 8.75 -26.00 0.49
N GLY A 123 9.36 -26.36 1.63
CA GLY A 123 10.78 -26.74 1.70
C GLY A 123 11.73 -25.63 1.20
N LEU A 124 11.45 -24.37 1.55
CA LEU A 124 12.23 -23.23 1.07
C LEU A 124 13.59 -23.13 1.78
N SER A 125 14.54 -22.45 1.11
CA SER A 125 15.81 -22.05 1.70
C SER A 125 15.64 -21.07 2.86
N ASP A 126 16.72 -20.83 3.59
CA ASP A 126 16.76 -19.90 4.71
C ASP A 126 16.65 -18.44 4.26
N VAL A 127 16.93 -18.19 2.97
CA VAL A 127 16.79 -16.88 2.33
C VAL A 127 15.88 -17.03 1.12
N PHE A 128 14.74 -16.32 1.11
CA PHE A 128 13.80 -16.32 -0.02
C PHE A 128 12.97 -15.04 -0.10
N TYR A 129 12.44 -14.78 -1.30
CA TYR A 129 11.61 -13.63 -1.60
C TYR A 129 10.12 -13.96 -1.49
N LEU A 130 9.37 -13.03 -0.92
CA LEU A 130 7.93 -13.06 -0.84
C LEU A 130 7.36 -11.80 -1.49
N ASP A 131 6.34 -11.97 -2.33
CA ASP A 131 5.82 -10.92 -3.19
C ASP A 131 4.32 -10.84 -2.97
N LEU A 132 3.92 -9.93 -2.09
CA LEU A 132 2.54 -9.76 -1.69
C LEU A 132 1.87 -8.56 -2.38
N TRP A 133 2.50 -8.01 -3.41
CA TRP A 133 1.91 -6.93 -4.18
C TRP A 133 0.70 -7.47 -4.98
N PRO A 134 -0.44 -6.75 -5.03
CA PRO A 134 -0.65 -5.36 -4.60
C PRO A 134 -1.11 -5.16 -3.15
N LEU A 135 -1.25 -6.23 -2.36
CA LEU A 135 -1.77 -6.15 -0.98
C LEU A 135 -0.74 -5.60 0.01
N SER A 136 0.53 -5.95 -0.16
CA SER A 136 1.63 -5.49 0.68
C SER A 136 2.93 -5.34 -0.14
N PHE A 137 4.02 -5.03 0.55
CA PHE A 137 5.35 -4.90 -0.04
C PHE A 137 5.94 -6.26 -0.44
N GLN A 138 7.02 -6.23 -1.20
CA GLN A 138 7.91 -7.39 -1.34
C GLN A 138 8.80 -7.51 -0.10
N PHE A 139 9.04 -8.73 0.33
CA PHE A 139 9.89 -9.03 1.48
C PHE A 139 11.01 -9.98 1.05
N LEU A 140 12.22 -9.71 1.53
CA LEU A 140 13.27 -10.71 1.62
C LEU A 140 13.19 -11.31 3.02
N THR A 141 12.90 -12.61 3.11
CA THR A 141 12.87 -13.32 4.38
C THR A 141 14.22 -13.99 4.59
N ILE A 142 14.77 -13.85 5.79
CA ILE A 142 16.09 -14.35 6.16
C ILE A 142 15.95 -15.09 7.50
N PHE A 143 16.30 -16.37 7.50
CA PHE A 143 16.37 -17.24 8.68
C PHE A 143 17.81 -17.58 9.06
N ASP A 144 18.77 -17.27 8.18
CA ASP A 144 20.20 -17.50 8.41
C ASP A 144 20.79 -16.40 9.34
N PRO A 145 21.35 -16.78 10.50
CA PRO A 145 21.95 -15.82 11.42
C PRO A 145 23.18 -15.10 10.85
N GLU A 146 23.97 -15.73 9.98
CA GLU A 146 25.16 -15.12 9.40
C GLU A 146 24.79 -13.98 8.44
N VAL A 147 23.81 -14.24 7.57
CA VAL A 147 23.27 -13.23 6.65
C VAL A 147 22.59 -12.10 7.43
N THR A 148 21.89 -12.43 8.52
CA THR A 148 21.23 -11.44 9.38
C THR A 148 22.25 -10.53 10.07
N ASP A 149 23.34 -11.10 10.61
CA ASP A 149 24.43 -10.34 11.23
C ASP A 149 25.09 -9.38 10.21
N GLN A 150 25.29 -9.84 8.98
CA GLN A 150 25.84 -9.00 7.92
C GLN A 150 24.96 -7.78 7.62
N LEU A 151 23.64 -7.95 7.53
CA LEU A 151 22.70 -6.89 7.13
C LEU A 151 22.30 -5.93 8.27
N ILE A 152 22.35 -6.40 9.51
CA ILE A 152 21.89 -5.61 10.68
C ILE A 152 23.06 -5.02 11.44
N VAL A 153 24.16 -5.75 11.59
CA VAL A 153 25.28 -5.35 12.47
C VAL A 153 26.45 -4.80 11.65
N LYS A 154 26.96 -5.58 10.69
CA LYS A 154 28.18 -5.22 9.94
C LYS A 154 27.94 -4.09 8.94
N ASP A 155 26.89 -4.24 8.14
CA ASP A 155 26.46 -3.24 7.14
C ASP A 155 24.97 -2.94 7.33
N SER A 156 24.68 -2.20 8.40
CA SER A 156 23.33 -1.84 8.82
C SER A 156 22.57 -1.16 7.69
N GLN A 157 21.70 -1.91 7.00
CA GLN A 157 20.86 -1.38 5.93
C GLN A 157 19.83 -0.38 6.47
N PRO A 158 19.45 0.64 5.69
CA PRO A 158 18.45 1.61 6.10
C PRO A 158 17.09 0.93 6.31
N LYS A 159 16.34 1.40 7.31
CA LYS A 159 15.02 0.84 7.61
C LYS A 159 14.04 1.19 6.50
N HIS A 160 13.08 0.29 6.26
CA HIS A 160 12.06 0.51 5.25
C HIS A 160 11.19 1.74 5.59
N SER A 161 10.91 2.59 4.59
CA SER A 161 10.19 3.86 4.76
C SER A 161 8.80 3.72 5.40
N ALA A 162 8.15 2.57 5.25
CA ALA A 162 6.89 2.25 5.92
C ALA A 162 6.98 2.36 7.44
N LEU A 163 8.15 2.11 8.04
CA LEU A 163 8.34 2.26 9.48
C LEU A 163 8.26 3.73 9.92
N LYS A 164 8.79 4.66 9.12
CA LYS A 164 8.68 6.10 9.38
C LYS A 164 7.23 6.57 9.34
N ILE A 165 6.45 6.08 8.36
CA ILE A 165 5.01 6.37 8.25
C ILE A 165 4.26 5.83 9.48
N PHE A 166 4.50 4.57 9.81
CA PHE A 166 3.86 3.92 10.96
C PHE A 166 4.19 4.63 12.27
N MET A 167 5.45 5.01 12.47
CA MET A 167 5.86 5.75 13.66
C MET A 167 5.32 7.19 13.67
N GLY A 168 5.21 7.86 12.52
CA GLY A 168 4.57 9.18 12.45
C GLY A 168 3.13 9.16 12.93
N LEU A 169 2.38 8.10 12.59
CA LEU A 169 1.03 7.88 13.06
C LEU A 169 0.96 7.50 14.55
N LEU A 170 1.90 6.69 15.02
CA LEU A 170 1.88 6.14 16.39
C LEU A 170 2.44 7.11 17.44
N ALA A 171 3.56 7.76 17.13
CA ALA A 171 4.35 8.58 18.05
C ALA A 171 4.28 10.08 17.73
N GLY A 172 3.56 10.48 16.68
CA GLY A 172 3.45 11.88 16.24
C GLY A 172 4.69 12.42 15.52
N SER A 173 5.76 11.62 15.41
CA SER A 173 6.98 11.95 14.69
C SER A 173 7.46 10.78 13.85
N SER A 174 7.76 11.03 12.58
CA SER A 174 8.37 10.06 11.68
C SER A 174 9.83 9.78 12.01
N GLU A 175 10.50 10.68 12.73
CA GLU A 175 11.88 10.55 13.20
C GLU A 175 11.91 10.32 14.71
N ASN A 176 12.35 9.15 15.13
CA ASN A 176 12.46 8.74 16.53
C ASN A 176 13.46 7.59 16.65
N LEU A 177 13.69 7.11 17.87
CA LEU A 177 14.64 6.03 18.14
C LEU A 177 14.43 4.76 17.28
N LEU A 178 13.19 4.42 16.94
CA LEU A 178 12.87 3.20 16.20
C LEU A 178 13.04 3.39 14.69
N SER A 179 12.68 4.56 14.15
CA SER A 179 12.64 4.81 12.71
C SER A 179 13.85 5.56 12.14
N SER A 180 14.64 6.24 12.98
CA SER A 180 15.87 6.91 12.57
C SER A 180 17.01 5.92 12.32
N ASP A 181 17.97 6.31 11.48
CA ASP A 181 19.16 5.52 11.13
C ASP A 181 20.43 6.35 11.39
N GLY A 182 21.59 5.70 11.46
CA GLY A 182 22.90 6.35 11.55
C GLY A 182 23.09 7.26 12.77
N SER A 183 23.55 8.49 12.54
CA SER A 183 23.88 9.46 13.59
C SER A 183 22.66 9.92 14.39
N GLU A 184 21.50 10.05 13.74
CA GLU A 184 20.26 10.44 14.40
C GLU A 184 19.77 9.34 15.34
N TRP A 185 19.84 8.09 14.90
CA TRP A 185 19.62 6.94 15.78
C TRP A 185 20.57 6.93 16.97
N ALA A 186 21.88 7.16 16.74
CA ALA A 186 22.88 7.18 17.80
C ALA A 186 22.62 8.30 18.83
N ARG A 187 22.15 9.47 18.37
CA ARG A 187 21.72 10.57 19.22
C ARG A 187 20.56 10.16 20.11
N TRP A 188 19.47 9.64 19.54
CA TRP A 188 18.32 9.18 20.32
C TRP A 188 18.72 8.07 21.30
N ARG A 189 19.53 7.10 20.85
CA ARG A 189 20.02 6.01 21.68
C ARG A 189 20.76 6.54 22.91
N ARG A 190 21.64 7.53 22.73
CA ARG A 190 22.37 8.17 23.84
C ARG A 190 21.44 8.83 24.85
N ILE A 191 20.38 9.49 24.38
CA ILE A 191 19.38 10.14 25.25
C ILE A 191 18.59 9.10 26.05
N PHE A 192 18.23 7.97 25.44
CA PHE A 192 17.41 6.92 26.08
C PHE A 192 18.19 5.98 27.00
N ASN A 193 19.47 5.69 26.70
CA ASN A 193 20.26 4.69 27.42
C ASN A 193 20.31 4.87 28.96
N PRO A 194 20.43 6.09 29.54
CA PRO A 194 20.44 6.27 30.99
C PRO A 194 19.20 5.70 31.69
N GLY A 195 18.02 5.79 31.07
CA GLY A 195 16.77 5.24 31.60
C GLY A 195 16.73 3.71 31.63
N PHE A 196 17.62 3.05 30.88
CA PHE A 196 17.75 1.59 30.85
C PHE A 196 19.09 1.12 31.45
N SER A 197 19.77 1.97 32.23
CA SER A 197 20.99 1.60 32.95
C SER A 197 20.67 0.63 34.10
N THR A 198 21.60 -0.26 34.43
CA THR A 198 21.43 -1.25 35.51
C THR A 198 21.06 -0.60 36.84
N SER A 199 21.69 0.52 37.21
CA SER A 199 21.40 1.27 38.44
C SER A 199 19.96 1.81 38.49
N HIS A 200 19.45 2.30 37.35
CA HIS A 200 18.08 2.77 37.26
C HIS A 200 17.08 1.61 37.30
N LEU A 201 17.39 0.50 36.60
CA LEU A 201 16.55 -0.69 36.56
C LEU A 201 16.42 -1.33 37.94
N THR A 202 17.50 -1.48 38.70
CA THR A 202 17.46 -2.04 40.06
C THR A 202 16.59 -1.22 41.00
N THR A 203 16.54 0.10 40.81
CA THR A 203 15.66 1.00 41.58
C THR A 203 14.19 0.86 41.17
N SER A 204 13.92 0.47 39.92
CA SER A 204 12.58 0.30 39.37
C SER A 204 11.94 -1.05 39.71
N VAL A 205 12.74 -2.11 39.85
CA VAL A 205 12.26 -3.48 40.12
C VAL A 205 11.34 -3.57 41.35
N PRO A 206 11.67 -3.01 42.53
CA PRO A 206 10.77 -3.06 43.68
C PRO A 206 9.41 -2.42 43.40
N ARG A 207 9.38 -1.32 42.63
CA ARG A 207 8.14 -0.63 42.26
C ARG A 207 7.26 -1.51 41.36
N ILE A 208 7.87 -2.19 40.39
CA ILE A 208 7.16 -3.14 39.53
C ILE A 208 6.58 -4.29 40.36
N TYR A 209 7.38 -4.86 41.28
CA TYR A 209 6.93 -5.93 42.16
C TYR A 209 5.76 -5.49 43.07
N HIS A 210 5.85 -4.32 43.70
CA HIS A 210 4.75 -3.79 44.51
C HIS A 210 3.49 -3.52 43.68
N MET A 211 3.66 -3.05 42.44
CA MET A 211 2.55 -2.84 41.51
C MET A 211 1.89 -4.16 41.11
N GLN A 212 2.67 -5.21 40.85
CA GLN A 212 2.12 -6.54 40.59
C GLN A 212 1.34 -7.07 41.80
N LYS A 213 1.93 -7.01 43.00
CA LYS A 213 1.28 -7.51 44.22
C LYS A 213 -0.03 -6.77 44.53
N SER A 214 -0.08 -5.45 44.29
CA SER A 214 -1.31 -4.68 44.47
C SER A 214 -2.38 -5.09 43.45
N THR A 215 -2.01 -5.37 42.20
CA THR A 215 -2.97 -5.86 41.19
C THR A 215 -3.55 -7.23 41.51
N GLU A 216 -2.75 -8.15 42.04
CA GLU A 216 -3.19 -9.47 42.50
C GLU A 216 -4.20 -9.33 43.66
N SER A 217 -3.92 -8.44 44.61
CA SER A 217 -4.82 -8.18 45.76
C SER A 217 -6.19 -7.63 45.36
N LEU A 218 -6.28 -6.96 44.21
CA LEU A 218 -7.54 -6.42 43.67
C LEU A 218 -8.36 -7.44 42.87
N GLY A 219 -7.89 -8.69 42.72
CA GLY A 219 -8.56 -9.73 41.93
C GLY A 219 -8.71 -9.37 40.44
N VAL A 220 -7.96 -8.38 39.95
CA VAL A 220 -8.02 -7.93 38.57
C VAL A 220 -7.04 -8.77 37.76
N PRO A 221 -7.50 -9.53 36.74
CA PRO A 221 -6.58 -10.21 35.85
C PRO A 221 -5.62 -9.19 35.23
N ALA A 222 -4.33 -9.49 35.17
CA ALA A 222 -3.31 -8.57 34.63
C ALA A 222 -3.67 -8.02 33.23
N SER A 223 -4.44 -8.79 32.43
CA SER A 223 -4.96 -8.37 31.12
C SER A 223 -5.99 -7.22 31.16
N ARG A 224 -6.71 -7.00 32.27
CA ARG A 224 -7.65 -5.89 32.45
C ARG A 224 -7.04 -4.67 33.13
N PHE A 225 -5.82 -4.81 33.65
CA PHE A 225 -5.13 -3.77 34.42
C PHE A 225 -4.78 -2.54 33.58
N PHE A 226 -4.11 -2.73 32.44
CA PHE A 226 -3.74 -1.61 31.55
C PHE A 226 -4.95 -0.81 31.07
N ARG A 227 -6.08 -1.50 30.84
CA ARG A 227 -7.35 -0.84 30.50
C ARG A 227 -7.86 0.04 31.63
N ARG A 228 -7.81 -0.41 32.89
CA ARG A 228 -8.23 0.40 34.04
C ARG A 228 -7.29 1.56 34.32
N VAL A 229 -5.97 1.36 34.23
CA VAL A 229 -4.97 2.43 34.40
C VAL A 229 -5.10 3.50 33.32
N ALA A 230 -5.35 3.09 32.06
CA ALA A 230 -5.62 4.03 30.98
C ALA A 230 -6.93 4.81 31.24
N LEU A 231 -8.00 4.12 31.66
CA LEU A 231 -9.28 4.76 31.96
C LEU A 231 -9.22 5.69 33.19
N SER A 232 -8.46 5.34 34.22
CA SER A 232 -8.28 6.21 35.40
C SER A 232 -7.46 7.46 35.09
N LYS A 233 -6.46 7.35 34.19
CA LYS A 233 -5.70 8.51 33.71
C LYS A 233 -6.55 9.44 32.82
N LEU A 234 -7.48 8.88 32.04
CA LEU A 234 -8.45 9.66 31.28
C LEU A 234 -9.51 10.32 32.19
N ALA A 235 -9.85 9.70 33.31
CA ALA A 235 -10.82 10.21 34.27
C ALA A 235 -10.30 11.36 35.14
N ASN A 236 -8.98 11.47 35.35
CA ASN A 236 -8.39 12.57 36.13
C ASN A 236 -7.05 13.07 35.55
N PRO A 237 -7.09 13.85 34.45
CA PRO A 237 -5.88 14.26 33.72
C PRO A 237 -5.02 15.30 34.46
N GLN A 238 -5.59 16.02 35.44
CA GLN A 238 -4.92 17.09 36.19
C GLN A 238 -3.90 16.56 37.23
N GLN A 239 -3.95 15.27 37.56
CA GLN A 239 -3.12 14.69 38.62
C GLN A 239 -1.71 14.29 38.16
N TYR A 240 -1.42 14.40 36.85
CA TYR A 240 -0.17 13.94 36.25
C TYR A 240 0.52 15.00 35.37
N THR A 241 0.16 16.27 35.49
CA THR A 241 0.97 17.37 34.97
C THR A 241 2.27 17.44 35.75
N ILE A 242 3.36 17.07 35.08
CA ILE A 242 4.72 17.14 35.59
C ILE A 242 5.06 18.62 35.77
N SER A 243 5.39 19.03 37.00
CA SER A 243 6.07 20.29 37.30
C SER A 243 7.53 20.23 36.86
#